data_AF-A0A7T8JUH2-F1
#
_entry.id   AF-A0A7T8JUH2-F1
#
_cell.length_a   1.000
_cell.length_b   1.000
_cell.length_c   1.000
_cell.angle_alpha   90.00
_cell.angle_beta   90.00
_cell.angle_gamma   90.00
#
_symmetry.space_group_name_H-M   'P 1'
#
loop_
_entity.id
_entity.type
_entity.pdbx_description
1 polymer ?
#
loop_
_entity_poly.entity_id
_entity_poly.type
_entity_poly.pdbx_seq_one_letter_code
_entity_poly.pdbx_strand_id
1 'polypeptide(L)'
;SELALMYNDESVLENHHLAVAFKLLQNPDCDILSNLNNKQRQTFRKMVIDMVLATDMSKHMSLLADLKTMVESKKVAGSGVLFLDNYNDRIQVLQNMVHCSDLSNPTSPWRFTASGWIGSWRSFFRQGDRERSAGIEISPMCDRDNATIEKSQVGFIDYIVHPLWETWADLVYPDSQYILETLEENRNWYSSMIPSSPRILT
;
A
#
# COMPACT_ATOMS: atom_id res chain seq x y z
N SER A 1 12.72 18.30 6.66
CA SER A 1 12.86 17.74 8.03
C SER A 1 14.24 17.08 8.14
N GLU A 2 14.75 16.80 9.34
CA GLU A 2 16.03 16.08 9.52
C GLU A 2 16.06 14.73 8.79
N LEU A 3 14.94 13.98 8.81
CA LEU A 3 14.84 12.72 8.07
C LEU A 3 14.95 12.91 6.56
N ALA A 4 14.30 13.95 6.01
CA ALA A 4 14.36 14.23 4.57
C ALA A 4 15.80 14.56 4.12
N LEU A 5 16.54 15.35 4.92
CA LEU A 5 17.96 15.61 4.68
C LEU A 5 18.81 14.34 4.77
N MET A 6 18.57 13.49 5.76
CA MET A 6 19.31 12.23 5.95
C MET A 6 19.15 11.26 4.77
N TYR A 7 17.95 11.20 4.19
CA TYR A 7 17.62 10.28 3.10
C TYR A 7 17.58 10.95 1.72
N ASN A 8 18.04 12.20 1.62
CA ASN A 8 18.12 12.96 0.36
C ASN A 8 16.79 12.98 -0.40
N ASP A 9 15.69 13.19 0.33
CA ASP A 9 14.31 13.26 -0.19
C ASP A 9 13.78 11.98 -0.87
N GLU A 10 14.53 10.87 -0.88
CA GLU A 10 14.14 9.61 -1.50
C GLU A 10 13.60 8.59 -0.47
N SER A 11 12.34 8.17 -0.64
CA SER A 11 11.65 7.16 0.20
C SER A 11 11.94 7.34 1.70
N VAL A 12 11.71 8.58 2.18
CA VAL A 12 12.22 9.07 3.48
C VAL A 12 11.72 8.22 4.65
N LEU A 13 10.43 7.87 4.65
CA LEU A 13 9.83 7.10 5.75
C LEU A 13 10.17 5.61 5.64
N GLU A 14 10.20 5.04 4.44
CA GLU A 14 10.49 3.63 4.20
C GLU A 14 11.94 3.31 4.58
N ASN A 15 12.88 4.19 4.22
CA ASN A 15 14.27 4.10 4.68
C ASN A 15 14.38 4.20 6.21
N HIS A 16 13.59 5.09 6.83
CA HIS A 16 13.56 5.22 8.28
C HIS A 16 13.01 3.96 8.97
N HIS A 17 11.92 3.38 8.45
CA HIS A 17 11.33 2.14 8.95
C HIS A 17 12.34 1.00 8.94
N LEU A 18 13.08 0.83 7.83
CA LEU A 18 14.16 -0.14 7.71
C LEU A 18 15.28 0.11 8.72
N ALA A 19 15.76 1.35 8.82
CA ALA A 19 16.85 1.71 9.72
C ALA A 19 16.50 1.39 11.18
N VAL A 20 15.30 1.78 11.63
CA VAL A 20 14.82 1.50 12.99
C VAL A 20 14.66 0.00 13.22
N ALA A 21 13.98 -0.73 12.33
CA ALA A 21 13.75 -2.16 12.49
C ALA A 21 15.06 -2.95 12.62
N PHE A 22 16.04 -2.69 11.75
CA PHE A 22 17.34 -3.36 11.82
C PHE A 22 18.21 -2.89 13.00
N LYS A 23 18.01 -1.67 13.49
CA LYS A 23 18.68 -1.21 14.71
C LYS A 23 18.14 -1.94 15.94
N LEU A 24 16.83 -2.17 16.02
CA LEU A 24 16.20 -2.89 17.13
C LEU A 24 16.71 -4.33 17.27
N LEU A 25 17.05 -5.00 16.18
CA LEU A 25 17.66 -6.34 16.21
C LEU A 25 19.02 -6.37 16.93
N GLN A 26 19.69 -5.22 17.11
CA GLN A 26 20.97 -5.11 17.81
C GLN A 26 20.80 -4.97 19.33
N ASN A 27 19.58 -4.76 19.83
CA ASN A 27 19.33 -4.70 21.26
C ASN A 27 19.49 -6.09 21.89
N PRO A 28 19.88 -6.16 23.18
CA PRO A 28 19.91 -7.43 23.91
C PRO A 28 18.60 -8.20 23.77
N ASP A 29 18.71 -9.52 23.53
CA ASP A 29 17.58 -10.46 23.40
C ASP A 29 16.57 -10.17 22.29
N CYS A 30 16.90 -9.27 21.34
CA CYS A 30 16.00 -8.87 20.24
C CYS A 30 16.38 -9.46 18.88
N ASP A 31 17.52 -10.16 18.75
CA ASP A 31 17.96 -10.73 17.48
C ASP A 31 17.18 -12.02 17.14
N ILE A 32 16.00 -11.86 16.55
CA ILE A 32 15.18 -12.97 16.05
C ILE A 32 15.84 -13.74 14.90
N LEU A 33 16.93 -13.23 14.34
CA LEU A 33 17.69 -13.85 13.26
C LEU A 33 18.94 -14.58 13.79
N SER A 34 19.11 -14.70 15.12
CA SER A 34 20.26 -15.29 15.82
C SER A 34 20.73 -16.62 15.22
N ASN A 35 19.78 -17.50 14.86
CA ASN A 35 20.05 -18.84 14.32
C ASN A 35 20.34 -18.89 12.81
N LEU A 36 20.26 -17.76 12.09
CA LEU A 36 20.57 -17.71 10.66
C LEU A 36 22.08 -17.52 10.45
N ASN A 37 22.62 -18.25 9.47
CA ASN A 37 24.00 -18.04 9.01
C ASN A 37 24.16 -16.70 8.26
N ASN A 38 25.40 -16.26 8.07
CA ASN A 38 25.70 -14.97 7.44
C ASN A 38 25.08 -14.80 6.04
N LYS A 39 25.07 -15.86 5.22
CA LYS A 39 24.48 -15.82 3.89
C LYS A 39 22.96 -15.64 3.96
N GLN A 40 22.29 -16.38 4.84
CA GLN A 40 20.85 -16.26 5.07
C GLN A 40 20.47 -14.86 5.58
N ARG A 41 21.25 -14.29 6.50
CA ARG A 41 21.02 -12.92 7.00
C ARG A 41 21.17 -11.87 5.90
N GLN A 42 22.17 -12.00 5.04
CA GLN A 42 22.35 -11.09 3.91
C GLN A 42 21.18 -11.17 2.94
N THR A 43 20.74 -12.39 2.59
CA THR A 43 19.57 -12.59 1.73
C THR A 43 18.30 -12.04 2.36
N PHE A 44 18.03 -12.36 3.63
CA PHE A 44 16.88 -11.84 4.37
C PHE A 44 16.87 -10.31 4.39
N ARG A 45 18.01 -9.70 4.76
CA ARG A 45 18.14 -8.25 4.80
C ARG A 45 17.85 -7.62 3.45
N LYS A 46 18.40 -8.18 2.36
CA LYS A 46 18.15 -7.69 1.00
C LYS A 46 16.67 -7.76 0.64
N MET A 47 16.02 -8.91 0.87
CA MET A 47 14.60 -9.10 0.55
C MET A 47 13.70 -8.14 1.34
N VAL A 48 13.96 -7.94 2.63
CA VAL A 48 13.20 -7.01 3.47
C VAL A 48 13.37 -5.57 2.99
N ILE A 49 14.59 -5.15 2.63
CA ILE A 49 14.83 -3.82 2.06
C ILE A 49 14.04 -3.66 0.75
N ASP A 50 14.17 -4.62 -0.16
CA ASP A 50 13.47 -4.57 -1.46
C ASP A 50 11.94 -4.50 -1.27
N MET A 51 11.36 -5.23 -0.31
CA MET A 51 9.91 -5.22 -0.03
C MET A 51 9.42 -3.95 0.68
N VAL A 52 10.14 -3.43 1.67
CA VAL A 52 9.70 -2.23 2.40
C VAL A 52 9.84 -0.98 1.55
N LEU A 53 10.89 -0.86 0.73
CA LEU A 53 10.99 0.28 -0.20
C LEU A 53 9.89 0.27 -1.26
N ALA A 54 9.32 -0.90 -1.57
CA ALA A 54 8.21 -1.01 -2.51
C ALA A 54 6.87 -0.52 -1.94
N THR A 55 6.75 -0.26 -0.62
CA THR A 55 5.52 0.32 -0.04
C THR A 55 5.43 1.84 -0.25
N ASP A 56 6.50 2.47 -0.74
CA ASP A 56 6.47 3.88 -1.13
C ASP A 56 5.46 4.08 -2.28
N MET A 57 4.38 4.82 -2.00
CA MET A 57 3.31 5.07 -2.96
C MET A 57 3.76 5.79 -4.23
N SER A 58 4.91 6.48 -4.23
CA SER A 58 5.50 7.05 -5.45
C SER A 58 5.92 5.97 -6.46
N LYS A 59 6.16 4.73 -6.00
CA LYS A 59 6.55 3.57 -6.82
C LYS A 59 5.36 2.72 -7.27
N HIS A 60 4.14 3.05 -6.84
CA HIS A 60 2.93 2.25 -7.13
C HIS A 60 2.74 2.00 -8.64
N MET A 61 2.87 3.03 -9.47
CA MET A 61 2.64 2.89 -10.92
C MET A 61 3.69 2.02 -11.61
N SER A 62 4.96 2.08 -11.18
CA SER A 62 5.99 1.18 -11.70
C SER A 62 5.74 -0.27 -11.28
N LEU A 63 5.41 -0.51 -10.01
CA LEU A 63 5.09 -1.85 -9.51
C LEU A 63 3.92 -2.48 -10.26
N LEU A 64 2.86 -1.69 -10.50
CA LEU A 64 1.69 -2.11 -11.25
C LEU A 64 2.02 -2.43 -12.71
N ALA A 65 2.85 -1.61 -13.36
CA ALA A 65 3.29 -1.86 -14.74
C ALA A 65 4.06 -3.18 -14.84
N ASP A 66 5.02 -3.40 -13.94
CA ASP A 66 5.82 -4.63 -13.90
C ASP A 66 4.92 -5.85 -13.64
N LEU A 67 3.95 -5.74 -12.72
CA LEU A 67 2.98 -6.79 -12.42
C LEU A 67 2.13 -7.16 -13.65
N LYS A 68 1.67 -6.16 -14.43
CA LYS A 68 0.92 -6.38 -15.67
C LYS A 68 1.75 -7.16 -16.70
N THR A 69 3.02 -6.79 -16.88
CA THR A 69 3.93 -7.53 -17.78
C THR A 69 4.12 -8.98 -17.33
N MET A 70 4.17 -9.24 -16.03
CA MET A 70 4.25 -10.61 -15.49
C MET A 70 2.98 -11.43 -15.79
N VAL A 71 1.80 -10.83 -15.63
CA VAL A 71 0.50 -11.45 -15.97
C VAL A 71 0.45 -11.82 -17.46
N GLU A 72 0.85 -10.91 -18.34
CA GLU A 72 0.88 -11.16 -19.79
C GLU A 72 1.83 -12.32 -20.14
N SER A 73 3.02 -12.35 -19.53
CA SER A 73 3.99 -13.42 -19.72
C SER A 73 3.45 -14.78 -19.26
N LYS A 74 2.74 -14.83 -18.12
CA LYS A 74 2.06 -16.04 -17.63
C LYS A 74 1.00 -16.53 -18.62
N LYS A 75 0.17 -15.62 -19.17
CA LYS A 75 -0.87 -15.94 -20.15
C LYS A 75 -0.27 -16.56 -21.42
N VAL A 76 0.83 -16.00 -21.93
CA VAL A 76 1.55 -16.52 -23.11
C VAL A 76 2.14 -17.91 -22.87
N ALA A 77 2.64 -18.19 -21.67
CA ALA A 77 3.19 -19.50 -21.32
C ALA A 77 2.13 -20.62 -21.25
N GLY A 78 0.84 -20.30 -21.22
CA GLY A 78 -0.26 -21.29 -21.19
C GLY A 78 -0.31 -22.15 -19.93
N SER A 79 0.42 -21.74 -18.89
CA SER A 79 0.55 -22.46 -17.62
C SER A 79 -0.40 -21.87 -16.58
N GLY A 80 -1.20 -22.72 -15.93
CA GLY A 80 -1.98 -22.32 -14.74
C GLY A 80 -1.10 -21.96 -13.53
N VAL A 81 0.19 -22.30 -13.57
CA VAL A 81 1.16 -22.10 -12.49
C VAL A 81 2.15 -20.99 -12.85
N LEU A 82 2.46 -20.12 -11.89
CA LEU A 82 3.51 -19.12 -12.02
C LEU A 82 4.89 -19.77 -11.99
N PHE A 83 5.69 -19.55 -13.04
CA PHE A 83 7.11 -19.89 -13.05
C PHE A 83 7.91 -18.69 -12.55
N LEU A 84 8.60 -18.86 -11.42
CA LEU A 84 9.38 -17.83 -10.73
C LEU A 84 10.83 -18.27 -10.55
N ASP A 85 11.50 -18.46 -11.67
CA ASP A 85 12.79 -19.17 -11.74
C ASP A 85 13.93 -18.36 -11.13
N ASN A 86 13.92 -17.04 -11.33
CA ASN A 86 14.99 -16.17 -10.89
C ASN A 86 14.61 -15.31 -9.67
N TYR A 87 15.61 -14.68 -9.05
CA TYR A 87 15.39 -13.84 -7.87
C TYR A 87 14.49 -12.63 -8.17
N ASN A 88 14.65 -12.00 -9.33
CA ASN A 88 13.92 -10.80 -9.70
C ASN A 88 12.42 -11.09 -9.84
N ASP A 89 12.04 -12.20 -10.46
CA ASP A 89 10.63 -12.60 -10.58
C ASP A 89 10.02 -12.82 -9.18
N ARG A 90 10.74 -13.55 -8.31
CA ARG A 90 10.27 -13.83 -6.95
C ARG A 90 10.12 -12.56 -6.12
N ILE A 91 11.11 -11.67 -6.14
CA ILE A 91 11.07 -10.45 -5.34
C ILE A 91 10.00 -9.49 -5.85
N GLN A 92 9.79 -9.41 -7.17
CA GLN A 92 8.74 -8.59 -7.77
C GLN A 92 7.34 -9.03 -7.33
N VAL A 93 7.07 -10.35 -7.26
CA VAL A 93 5.81 -10.87 -6.69
C VAL A 93 5.70 -10.53 -5.21
N LEU A 94 6.77 -10.71 -4.43
CA LEU A 94 6.75 -10.41 -2.99
C LEU A 94 6.53 -8.91 -2.70
N GLN A 95 7.16 -8.02 -3.47
CA GLN A 95 6.94 -6.57 -3.40
C GLN A 95 5.46 -6.23 -3.66
N ASN A 96 4.88 -6.75 -4.74
CA ASN A 96 3.47 -6.54 -5.04
C ASN A 96 2.54 -7.16 -4.00
N MET A 97 2.91 -8.30 -3.42
CA MET A 97 2.13 -8.95 -2.35
C MET A 97 2.07 -8.09 -1.08
N VAL A 98 3.21 -7.54 -0.65
CA VAL A 98 3.27 -6.62 0.50
C VAL A 98 2.52 -5.32 0.18
N HIS A 99 2.66 -4.79 -1.04
CA HIS A 99 1.95 -3.59 -1.47
C HIS A 99 0.43 -3.77 -1.52
N CYS A 100 -0.05 -4.91 -2.05
CA CYS A 100 -1.46 -5.29 -1.99
C CYS A 100 -1.94 -5.38 -0.54
N SER A 101 -1.12 -5.94 0.35
CA SER A 101 -1.44 -6.05 1.78
C SER A 101 -1.59 -4.68 2.44
N ASP A 102 -0.71 -3.73 2.11
CA ASP A 102 -0.78 -2.35 2.61
C ASP A 102 -2.03 -1.60 2.07
N LEU A 103 -2.45 -1.95 0.85
CA LEU A 103 -3.63 -1.41 0.17
C LEU A 103 -4.86 -2.32 0.26
N SER A 104 -4.95 -3.18 1.29
CA SER A 104 -6.03 -4.17 1.45
C SER A 104 -7.26 -3.64 2.23
N ASN A 105 -7.15 -2.47 2.85
CA ASN A 105 -8.26 -1.87 3.61
C ASN A 105 -9.58 -1.78 2.82
N PRO A 106 -9.61 -1.47 1.51
CA PRO A 106 -10.86 -1.43 0.74
C PRO A 106 -11.39 -2.81 0.34
N THR A 107 -10.59 -3.87 0.44
CA THR A 107 -10.95 -5.22 0.02
C THR A 107 -11.43 -6.11 1.18
N SER A 108 -11.36 -5.60 2.41
CA SER A 108 -11.80 -6.33 3.59
C SER A 108 -13.30 -6.16 3.87
N PRO A 109 -13.96 -7.11 4.57
CA PRO A 109 -15.35 -6.94 4.98
C PRO A 109 -15.57 -5.71 5.88
N TRP A 110 -16.73 -5.05 5.73
CA TRP A 110 -17.04 -3.76 6.37
C TRP A 110 -16.72 -3.67 7.88
N ARG A 111 -16.98 -4.76 8.61
CA ARG A 111 -16.72 -4.84 10.07
C ARG A 111 -15.26 -4.62 10.47
N PHE A 112 -14.32 -4.89 9.57
CA PHE A 112 -12.89 -4.72 9.80
C PHE A 112 -12.36 -3.42 9.19
N THR A 113 -13.00 -2.96 8.11
CA THR A 113 -12.59 -1.74 7.42
C THR A 113 -12.90 -0.52 8.27
N ALA A 114 -14.09 -0.42 8.86
CA ALA A 114 -14.51 0.79 9.56
C ALA A 114 -13.45 1.37 10.53
N SER A 115 -12.76 0.55 11.32
CA SER A 115 -11.73 1.01 12.27
C SER A 115 -10.43 1.46 11.59
N GLY A 116 -9.89 0.69 10.64
CA GLY A 116 -8.68 1.05 9.89
C GLY A 116 -8.87 2.33 9.07
N TRP A 117 -10.02 2.43 8.42
CA TRP A 117 -10.43 3.60 7.64
C TRP A 117 -10.58 4.87 8.49
N ILE A 118 -11.26 4.78 9.63
CA ILE A 118 -11.38 5.91 10.57
C ILE A 118 -10.00 6.35 11.06
N GLY A 119 -9.07 5.41 11.25
CA GLY A 119 -7.67 5.69 11.59
C GLY A 119 -6.97 6.54 10.54
N SER A 120 -7.02 6.15 9.26
CA SER A 120 -6.35 6.85 8.16
C SER A 120 -6.83 8.29 8.01
N TRP A 121 -8.15 8.52 8.03
CA TRP A 121 -8.72 9.87 7.94
C TRP A 121 -8.34 10.76 9.12
N ARG A 122 -8.31 10.21 10.34
CA ARG A 122 -7.82 10.96 11.51
C ARG A 122 -6.37 11.38 11.34
N SER A 123 -5.54 10.55 10.68
CA SER A 123 -4.15 10.90 10.40
C SER A 123 -4.05 12.05 9.39
N PHE A 124 -4.77 11.98 8.28
CA PHE A 124 -4.81 13.06 7.28
C PHE A 124 -5.27 14.39 7.87
N PHE A 125 -6.35 14.39 8.65
CA PHE A 125 -6.82 15.62 9.28
C PHE A 125 -5.85 16.19 10.31
N ARG A 126 -5.14 15.33 11.05
CA ARG A 126 -4.06 15.79 11.95
C ARG A 126 -2.88 16.38 11.18
N GLN A 127 -2.57 15.87 10.00
CA GLN A 127 -1.56 16.47 9.13
C GLN A 127 -2.03 17.84 8.64
N GLY A 128 -3.28 17.97 8.17
CA GLY A 128 -3.83 19.25 7.73
C GLY A 128 -3.87 20.30 8.83
N ASP A 129 -4.20 19.92 10.07
CA ASP A 129 -4.16 20.83 11.22
C ASP A 129 -2.74 21.35 11.49
N ARG A 130 -1.72 20.50 11.30
CA ARG A 130 -0.30 20.87 11.45
C ARG A 130 0.17 21.78 10.32
N GLU A 131 -0.22 21.48 9.08
CA GLU A 131 0.07 22.30 7.90
C GLU A 131 -0.53 23.70 8.05
N ARG A 132 -1.80 23.78 8.46
CA ARG A 132 -2.50 25.03 8.78
C ARG A 132 -1.79 25.82 9.88
N SER A 133 -1.40 25.15 10.97
CA SER A 133 -0.69 25.80 12.08
C SER A 133 0.70 26.29 11.71
N ALA A 134 1.36 25.62 10.76
CA ALA A 134 2.66 26.00 10.22
C ALA A 134 2.57 27.08 9.12
N GLY A 135 1.36 27.47 8.70
CA GLY A 135 1.15 28.47 7.65
C GLY A 135 1.56 27.99 6.25
N ILE A 136 1.53 26.68 6.00
CA ILE A 136 1.79 26.10 4.67
C ILE A 136 0.49 25.63 4.01
N GLU A 137 0.52 25.41 2.70
CA GLU A 137 -0.60 24.87 1.95
C GLU A 137 -1.03 23.52 2.52
N ILE A 138 -2.33 23.35 2.79
CA ILE A 138 -2.88 22.10 3.29
C ILE A 138 -2.89 21.09 2.16
N SER A 139 -2.30 19.92 2.40
CA SER A 139 -2.22 18.84 1.43
C SER A 139 -3.61 18.39 0.97
N PRO A 140 -3.77 17.93 -0.29
CA PRO A 140 -4.99 17.29 -0.72
C PRO A 140 -5.43 16.22 0.28
N MET A 141 -6.73 16.10 0.51
CA MET A 141 -7.35 15.17 1.47
C MET A 141 -7.14 15.45 2.96
N CYS A 142 -6.28 16.41 3.32
CA CYS A 142 -5.94 16.68 4.72
C CYS A 142 -6.82 17.77 5.37
N ASP A 143 -7.58 18.54 4.57
CA ASP A 143 -8.50 19.55 5.10
C ASP A 143 -9.84 18.93 5.54
N ARG A 144 -10.04 18.80 6.85
CA ARG A 144 -11.28 18.28 7.45
C ARG A 144 -12.51 19.15 7.16
N ASP A 145 -12.31 20.43 6.83
CA ASP A 145 -13.39 21.39 6.62
C ASP A 145 -13.92 21.36 5.17
N ASN A 146 -13.16 20.73 4.25
CA ASN A 146 -13.48 20.66 2.82
C ASN A 146 -13.44 19.22 2.24
N ALA A 147 -12.97 18.23 3.00
CA ALA A 147 -12.86 16.86 2.52
C ALA A 147 -14.24 16.20 2.29
N THR A 148 -14.37 15.53 1.14
CA THR A 148 -15.53 14.66 0.83
C THR A 148 -15.10 13.21 0.90
N ILE A 149 -15.23 12.62 2.10
CA ILE A 149 -14.71 11.29 2.41
C ILE A 149 -15.16 10.25 1.39
N GLU A 150 -16.45 10.19 1.12
CA GLU A 150 -17.08 9.17 0.27
C GLU A 150 -16.60 9.27 -1.18
N LYS A 151 -16.52 10.48 -1.72
CA LYS A 151 -16.03 10.72 -3.10
C LYS A 151 -14.57 10.33 -3.24
N SER A 152 -13.75 10.70 -2.26
CA SER A 152 -12.33 10.37 -2.28
C SER A 152 -12.07 8.89 -2.08
N GLN A 153 -12.96 8.19 -1.37
CA GLN A 153 -12.91 6.74 -1.28
C GLN A 153 -13.21 6.05 -2.60
N VAL A 154 -14.27 6.47 -3.28
CA VAL A 154 -14.57 5.99 -4.63
C VAL A 154 -13.39 6.25 -5.57
N GLY A 155 -12.83 7.46 -5.57
CA GLY A 155 -11.67 7.79 -6.40
C GLY A 155 -10.42 6.95 -6.06
N PHE A 156 -10.12 6.77 -4.78
CA PHE A 156 -8.98 5.94 -4.36
C PHE A 156 -9.16 4.48 -4.81
N ILE A 157 -10.37 3.94 -4.69
CA ILE A 157 -10.65 2.60 -5.18
C ILE A 157 -10.49 2.54 -6.70
N ASP A 158 -11.14 3.43 -7.44
CA ASP A 158 -11.19 3.40 -8.90
C ASP A 158 -9.81 3.59 -9.54
N TYR A 159 -8.95 4.46 -8.97
CA TYR A 159 -7.68 4.84 -9.59
C TYR A 159 -6.44 4.14 -9.03
N ILE A 160 -6.49 3.59 -7.81
CA ILE A 160 -5.32 3.00 -7.14
C ILE A 160 -5.57 1.53 -6.80
N VAL A 161 -6.62 1.26 -6.04
CA VAL A 161 -6.80 -0.06 -5.40
C VAL A 161 -7.32 -1.08 -6.40
N HIS A 162 -8.36 -0.74 -7.16
CA HIS A 162 -8.98 -1.66 -8.12
C HIS A 162 -8.00 -2.09 -9.21
N PRO A 163 -7.26 -1.19 -9.90
CA PRO A 163 -6.29 -1.61 -10.91
C PRO A 163 -5.21 -2.56 -10.36
N LEU A 164 -4.77 -2.34 -9.12
CA LEU A 164 -3.79 -3.20 -8.46
C LEU A 164 -4.36 -4.58 -8.17
N TRP A 165 -5.50 -4.64 -7.49
CA TRP A 165 -6.12 -5.91 -7.10
C TRP A 165 -6.66 -6.70 -8.28
N GLU A 166 -7.11 -6.03 -9.34
CA GLU A 166 -7.52 -6.68 -10.59
C GLU A 166 -6.31 -7.37 -11.25
N THR A 167 -5.19 -6.66 -11.35
CA THR A 167 -3.95 -7.24 -11.91
C THR A 167 -3.42 -8.38 -11.03
N TRP A 168 -3.48 -8.22 -9.71
CA TRP A 168 -3.12 -9.29 -8.78
C TRP A 168 -4.02 -10.52 -8.95
N ALA A 169 -5.33 -10.32 -9.12
CA ALA A 169 -6.27 -11.42 -9.30
C ALA A 169 -6.06 -12.18 -10.61
N ASP A 170 -5.71 -11.48 -11.68
CA ASP A 170 -5.28 -12.12 -12.93
C ASP A 170 -4.02 -12.98 -12.71
N LEU A 171 -3.08 -12.50 -11.90
CA LEU A 171 -1.85 -13.23 -11.59
C LEU A 171 -2.13 -14.53 -10.84
N VAL A 172 -3.02 -14.50 -9.83
CA VAL A 172 -3.30 -15.65 -8.95
C VAL A 172 -4.65 -16.32 -9.22
N TYR A 173 -5.24 -16.09 -10.39
CA TYR A 173 -6.57 -16.63 -10.73
C TYR A 173 -6.67 -18.14 -10.48
N PRO A 174 -7.73 -18.63 -9.81
CA PRO A 174 -8.94 -17.90 -9.37
C PRO A 174 -8.90 -17.41 -7.90
N ASP A 175 -7.76 -17.51 -7.20
CA ASP A 175 -7.72 -17.52 -5.73
C ASP A 175 -8.18 -16.22 -5.06
N SER A 176 -8.11 -15.07 -5.73
CA SER A 176 -8.48 -13.78 -5.15
C SER A 176 -9.78 -13.17 -5.69
N GLN A 177 -10.64 -13.95 -6.36
CA GLN A 177 -11.91 -13.41 -6.88
C GLN A 177 -12.81 -12.82 -5.79
N TYR A 178 -12.95 -13.51 -4.66
CA TYR A 178 -13.73 -13.03 -3.51
C TYR A 178 -13.23 -11.65 -2.99
N ILE A 179 -11.92 -11.39 -3.10
CA ILE A 179 -11.33 -10.12 -2.68
C ILE A 179 -11.78 -8.98 -3.60
N LEU A 180 -11.86 -9.22 -4.92
CA LEU A 180 -12.39 -8.27 -5.88
C LEU A 180 -13.89 -8.02 -5.70
N GLU A 181 -14.67 -9.08 -5.50
CA GLU A 181 -16.11 -8.95 -5.24
C GLU A 181 -16.36 -8.06 -4.00
N THR A 182 -15.62 -8.29 -2.92
CA THR A 182 -15.72 -7.46 -1.70
C THR A 182 -15.29 -6.01 -1.95
N LEU A 183 -14.26 -5.78 -2.77
CA LEU A 183 -13.83 -4.44 -3.16
C LEU A 183 -14.93 -3.69 -3.92
N GLU A 184 -15.56 -4.34 -4.89
CA GLU A 184 -16.67 -3.77 -5.68
C GLU A 184 -17.88 -3.45 -4.79
N GLU A 185 -18.26 -4.35 -3.89
CA GLU A 185 -19.32 -4.13 -2.91
C GLU A 185 -19.04 -2.89 -2.05
N ASN A 186 -17.84 -2.79 -1.47
CA ASN A 186 -17.43 -1.66 -0.66
C ASN A 186 -17.40 -0.35 -1.45
N ARG A 187 -16.92 -0.39 -2.69
CA ARG A 187 -16.90 0.76 -3.61
C ARG A 187 -18.31 1.26 -3.89
N ASN A 188 -19.23 0.37 -4.19
CA ASN A 188 -20.63 0.69 -4.45
C ASN A 188 -21.32 1.27 -3.21
N TRP A 189 -21.00 0.73 -2.03
CA TRP A 189 -21.47 1.28 -0.78
C TRP A 189 -20.99 2.73 -0.55
N TYR A 190 -19.69 3.02 -0.72
CA TYR A 190 -19.18 4.40 -0.65
C TYR A 190 -19.87 5.32 -1.66
N SER A 191 -20.05 4.85 -2.89
CA SER A 191 -20.76 5.61 -3.92
C SER A 191 -22.20 5.93 -3.52
N SER A 192 -22.89 5.01 -2.86
CA SER A 192 -24.28 5.21 -2.40
C SER A 192 -24.42 6.26 -1.29
N MET A 193 -23.34 6.52 -0.55
CA MET A 193 -23.32 7.52 0.53
C MET A 193 -22.99 8.93 0.04
N ILE A 194 -22.57 9.10 -1.22
CA ILE A 194 -22.29 10.42 -1.79
C ILE A 194 -23.61 11.21 -1.85
N PRO A 195 -23.73 12.37 -1.18
CA PRO A 195 -24.97 13.15 -1.20
C PRO A 195 -25.33 13.60 -2.62
N SER A 196 -26.59 13.42 -3.02
CA SER A 196 -27.11 13.80 -4.35
C SER A 196 -27.20 15.32 -4.57
N SER A 197 -26.97 16.12 -3.54
CA SER A 197 -26.92 17.59 -3.61
C SER A 197 -26.00 18.12 -2.50
N PRO A 198 -25.28 19.24 -2.72
CA PRO A 198 -24.52 19.87 -1.64
C PRO A 198 -25.49 20.20 -0.50
N ARG A 199 -25.14 19.82 0.74
CA ARG A 199 -25.88 20.28 1.92
C ARG A 199 -25.76 21.80 1.93
N ILE A 200 -26.84 22.50 1.55
CA ILE A 200 -26.96 23.92 1.82
C ILE A 200 -26.95 24.03 3.34
N LEU A 201 -25.85 24.53 3.89
CA LEU A 201 -25.78 24.92 5.29
C LEU A 201 -26.74 26.10 5.47
N THR A 202 -27.94 25.84 5.98
CA THR A 202 -28.85 26.87 6.49
C THR A 202 -28.54 27.17 7.94
#